data_AF-A0A821ZM17-F1
#
_entry.id   AF-A0A821ZM17-F1
#
_cell.length_a   1.000
_cell.length_b   1.000
_cell.length_c   1.000
_cell.angle_alpha   90.00
_cell.angle_beta   90.00
_cell.angle_gamma   90.00
#
_symmetry.space_group_name_H-M   'P 1'
#
loop_
_entity.id
_entity.type
_entity.pdbx_description
1 polymer ?
#
loop_
_entity_poly.entity_id
_entity_poly.type
_entity_poly.pdbx_seq_one_letter_code
_entity_poly.pdbx_strand_id
1 'polypeptide(L)'
;MVSIGQQWDIAMLILPIPIPNAIGSIGIAFGYQYNSSFYQCYNPTYQACFNNSVCDHPSRSCNQRCLRYNELCVDNMTVCNTTNWYYNYQVSQMKSCNGVCYDAAIRKCTNGTIQCINDCSGVCYNSSVQQCLNGTLCSLSQQFCLVKYDSTYGYQYNPPFYQCYNPTYQACFNNSLCDHPSRSCNQRCLRYNELCINNMTVCSTTNWYYNYQVSQMKSCNGVCYDFAVYKCTNGTIQCVNSCSG
;
A
#
# COMPACT_ATOMS: atom_id res chain seq x y z
N MET A 1 -32.67 -77.83 27.17
CA MET A 1 -32.04 -78.49 26.00
C MET A 1 -31.31 -77.41 25.22
N VAL A 2 -29.97 -77.31 25.40
CA VAL A 2 -28.93 -77.49 24.36
C VAL A 2 -29.13 -76.50 23.18
N SER A 3 -28.39 -75.37 23.08
CA SER A 3 -27.07 -75.17 22.42
C SER A 3 -27.06 -75.66 20.95
N ILE A 4 -26.46 -75.07 19.91
CA ILE A 4 -25.18 -74.34 19.74
C ILE A 4 -25.23 -73.59 18.37
N GLY A 5 -24.56 -72.42 18.28
CA GLY A 5 -23.74 -71.95 17.13
C GLY A 5 -24.43 -71.41 15.87
N GLN A 6 -23.85 -70.52 15.06
CA GLN A 6 -22.59 -69.77 15.11
C GLN A 6 -22.65 -68.70 14.00
N GLN A 7 -22.06 -67.55 14.25
CA GLN A 7 -21.78 -66.43 13.33
C GLN A 7 -20.58 -66.77 12.45
N TRP A 8 -20.61 -66.45 11.14
CA TRP A 8 -19.42 -66.32 10.29
C TRP A 8 -19.58 -65.27 9.19
N ASP A 9 -18.59 -64.38 9.14
CA ASP A 9 -18.23 -63.46 8.05
C ASP A 9 -18.01 -64.19 6.72
N ILE A 10 -18.27 -63.50 5.60
CA ILE A 10 -17.67 -63.86 4.30
C ILE A 10 -17.03 -62.62 3.69
N ALA A 11 -15.73 -62.76 3.50
CA ALA A 11 -14.78 -61.80 2.98
C ALA A 11 -14.83 -61.61 1.46
N MET A 12 -14.23 -60.50 1.04
CA MET A 12 -13.82 -60.11 -0.31
C MET A 12 -13.32 -61.24 -1.23
N LEU A 13 -13.73 -61.16 -2.49
CA LEU A 13 -12.98 -61.67 -3.65
C LEU A 13 -13.24 -60.75 -4.86
N ILE A 14 -12.43 -59.69 -4.97
CA ILE A 14 -12.29 -58.92 -6.22
C ILE A 14 -11.17 -59.61 -7.01
N LEU A 15 -11.51 -60.07 -8.21
CA LEU A 15 -10.61 -60.72 -9.15
C LEU A 15 -9.53 -59.74 -9.69
N PRO A 16 -8.34 -60.22 -10.05
CA PRO A 16 -7.22 -59.39 -10.49
C PRO A 16 -7.35 -58.99 -11.97
N ILE A 17 -7.12 -57.72 -12.29
CA ILE A 17 -6.89 -57.25 -13.67
C ILE A 17 -5.40 -56.85 -13.77
N PRO A 18 -4.68 -57.21 -14.87
CA PRO A 18 -3.22 -57.26 -14.87
C PRO A 18 -2.57 -55.89 -14.98
N ILE A 19 -1.38 -55.80 -14.37
CA ILE A 19 -0.39 -54.74 -14.52
C ILE A 19 0.14 -54.76 -15.97
N PRO A 20 0.20 -53.61 -16.67
CA PRO A 20 1.17 -53.41 -17.73
C PRO A 20 2.38 -52.67 -17.16
N ASN A 21 3.53 -53.29 -17.40
CA ASN A 21 4.86 -52.89 -16.98
C ASN A 21 5.23 -51.44 -17.32
N ALA A 22 6.08 -50.88 -16.48
CA ALA A 22 6.87 -49.70 -16.77
C ALA A 22 7.62 -49.84 -18.10
N ILE A 23 7.52 -48.82 -18.96
CA ILE A 23 8.49 -48.54 -20.02
C ILE A 23 8.73 -47.03 -19.98
N GLY A 24 10.01 -46.68 -19.90
CA GLY A 24 10.49 -45.31 -19.78
C GLY A 24 10.20 -44.43 -21.00
N SER A 25 10.37 -43.14 -20.74
CA SER A 25 10.22 -41.99 -21.63
C SER A 25 10.83 -42.16 -23.02
N ILE A 26 10.04 -41.90 -24.07
CA ILE A 26 10.53 -41.45 -25.38
C ILE A 26 9.54 -40.39 -25.89
N GLY A 27 10.04 -39.16 -26.07
CA GLY A 27 9.30 -38.11 -26.74
C GLY A 27 9.21 -38.40 -28.24
N ILE A 28 8.00 -38.37 -28.78
CA ILE A 28 7.76 -38.22 -30.21
C ILE A 28 6.53 -37.33 -30.36
N ALA A 29 6.74 -36.12 -30.88
CA ALA A 29 5.69 -35.17 -31.18
C ALA A 29 5.02 -35.56 -32.52
N PHE A 30 3.84 -36.16 -32.45
CA PHE A 30 2.87 -36.17 -33.55
C PHE A 30 1.47 -36.00 -32.95
N GLY A 31 0.71 -35.08 -33.53
CA GLY A 31 -0.48 -34.49 -32.93
C GLY A 31 -1.56 -35.48 -32.56
N TYR A 32 -1.97 -35.42 -31.30
CA TYR A 32 -3.27 -35.89 -30.84
C TYR A 32 -3.84 -34.83 -29.89
N GLN A 33 -5.09 -34.44 -30.11
CA GLN A 33 -5.85 -33.65 -29.14
C GLN A 33 -5.89 -34.45 -27.84
N TYR A 34 -5.09 -34.05 -26.84
CA TYR A 34 -5.14 -34.63 -25.51
C TYR A 34 -6.43 -34.18 -24.82
N ASN A 35 -7.49 -34.95 -24.99
CA ASN A 35 -8.62 -34.94 -24.06
C ASN A 35 -8.41 -36.05 -23.02
N SER A 36 -7.27 -35.99 -22.32
CA SER A 36 -6.94 -36.89 -21.23
C SER A 36 -7.49 -36.30 -19.95
N SER A 37 -8.62 -36.84 -19.47
CA SER A 37 -9.06 -36.60 -18.10
C SER A 37 -8.00 -37.19 -17.16
N PHE A 38 -7.16 -36.34 -16.58
CA PHE A 38 -6.18 -36.77 -15.58
C PHE A 38 -6.93 -37.06 -14.27
N TYR A 39 -6.99 -38.33 -13.89
CA TYR A 39 -7.46 -38.72 -12.57
C TYR A 39 -6.34 -38.54 -11.56
N GLN A 40 -6.62 -37.81 -10.49
CA GLN A 40 -5.69 -37.59 -9.39
C GLN A 40 -6.29 -38.15 -8.10
N CYS A 41 -5.54 -38.98 -7.40
CA CYS A 41 -5.89 -39.41 -6.05
C CYS A 41 -5.69 -38.24 -5.08
N TYR A 42 -6.61 -38.07 -4.13
CA TYR A 42 -6.49 -37.11 -3.03
C TYR A 42 -6.73 -37.82 -1.69
N ASN A 43 -6.18 -37.29 -0.61
CA ASN A 43 -6.40 -37.81 0.73
C ASN A 43 -7.55 -37.05 1.41
N PRO A 44 -8.70 -37.69 1.68
CA PRO A 44 -9.86 -37.01 2.26
C PRO A 44 -9.63 -36.48 3.69
N THR A 45 -8.53 -36.88 4.34
CA THR A 45 -8.17 -36.40 5.69
C THR A 45 -7.73 -34.94 5.68
N TYR A 46 -7.04 -34.48 4.63
CA TYR A 46 -6.47 -33.13 4.53
C TYR A 46 -6.71 -32.46 3.18
N GLN A 47 -7.47 -33.10 2.28
CA GLN A 47 -7.85 -32.56 0.99
C GLN A 47 -9.34 -32.78 0.74
N ALA A 48 -9.93 -31.88 -0.03
CA ALA A 48 -11.28 -32.03 -0.54
C ALA A 48 -11.27 -31.88 -2.06
N CYS A 49 -12.13 -32.64 -2.74
CA CYS A 49 -12.33 -32.55 -4.18
C CYS A 49 -13.71 -31.99 -4.46
N PHE A 50 -13.77 -30.81 -5.10
CA PHE A 50 -15.00 -30.15 -5.51
C PHE A 50 -14.90 -29.74 -6.97
N ASN A 51 -15.90 -30.11 -7.77
CA ASN A 51 -15.99 -29.74 -9.20
C ASN A 51 -14.65 -29.90 -9.96
N ASN A 52 -14.09 -31.12 -9.91
CA ASN A 52 -12.82 -31.47 -10.55
C ASN A 52 -11.59 -30.69 -10.06
N SER A 53 -11.66 -30.06 -8.88
CA SER A 53 -10.55 -29.34 -8.25
C SER A 53 -10.26 -29.91 -6.87
N VAL A 54 -8.99 -30.24 -6.61
CA VAL A 54 -8.51 -30.68 -5.30
C VAL A 54 -7.90 -29.49 -4.57
N CYS A 55 -8.23 -29.33 -3.29
CA CYS A 55 -7.68 -28.28 -2.43
C CYS A 55 -7.47 -28.78 -1.02
N ASP A 56 -6.64 -28.06 -0.26
CA ASP A 56 -6.38 -28.36 1.14
C ASP A 56 -7.64 -28.15 2.00
N HIS A 57 -7.92 -29.09 2.89
CA HIS A 57 -9.06 -29.09 3.80
C HIS A 57 -8.58 -29.05 5.26
N PRO A 58 -9.18 -28.21 6.13
CA PRO A 58 -10.28 -27.28 5.87
C PRO A 58 -9.85 -25.91 5.32
N SER A 59 -8.54 -25.64 5.25
CA SER A 59 -7.99 -24.29 5.05
C SER A 59 -8.38 -23.63 3.71
N ARG A 60 -8.58 -24.41 2.65
CA ARG A 60 -8.83 -23.93 1.28
C ARG A 60 -10.16 -24.45 0.71
N SER A 61 -11.06 -24.92 1.58
CA SER A 61 -12.41 -25.36 1.23
C SER A 61 -13.46 -24.52 1.95
N CYS A 62 -14.54 -24.15 1.26
CA CYS A 62 -15.67 -23.44 1.85
C CYS A 62 -16.94 -23.75 1.06
N ASN A 63 -18.07 -23.99 1.73
CA ASN A 63 -19.36 -24.20 1.08
C ASN A 63 -19.29 -25.12 -0.16
N GLN A 64 -18.68 -26.31 0.01
CA GLN A 64 -18.51 -27.32 -1.04
C GLN A 64 -17.75 -26.87 -2.30
N ARG A 65 -16.83 -25.91 -2.17
CA ARG A 65 -15.92 -25.50 -3.24
C ARG A 65 -14.52 -25.20 -2.72
N CYS A 66 -13.55 -25.24 -3.63
CA CYS A 66 -12.20 -24.78 -3.37
C CYS A 66 -12.11 -23.24 -3.46
N LEU A 67 -11.34 -22.65 -2.54
CA LEU A 67 -11.09 -21.22 -2.46
C LEU A 67 -9.93 -20.79 -3.36
N ARG A 68 -10.09 -19.68 -4.08
CA ARG A 68 -9.03 -18.99 -4.83
C ARG A 68 -8.09 -18.23 -3.88
N TYR A 69 -6.88 -17.90 -4.34
CA TYR A 69 -5.85 -17.25 -3.53
C TYR A 69 -6.27 -15.89 -2.90
N ASN A 70 -7.32 -15.25 -3.41
CA ASN A 70 -7.91 -14.03 -2.90
C ASN A 70 -9.32 -14.27 -2.29
N GLU A 71 -9.62 -15.50 -1.90
CA GLU A 71 -10.86 -15.90 -1.24
C GLU A 71 -10.56 -16.48 0.14
N LEU A 72 -11.45 -16.20 1.09
CA LEU A 72 -11.44 -16.72 2.45
C LEU A 72 -12.84 -17.15 2.89
N CYS A 73 -12.91 -18.18 3.73
CA CYS A 73 -14.17 -18.70 4.26
C CYS A 73 -14.48 -18.02 5.60
N VAL A 74 -15.64 -17.39 5.70
CA VAL A 74 -16.15 -16.76 6.91
C VAL A 74 -17.39 -17.52 7.38
N ASP A 75 -17.43 -17.80 8.68
CA ASP A 75 -18.52 -18.53 9.34
C ASP A 75 -18.85 -19.89 8.69
N ASN A 76 -17.84 -20.57 8.13
CA ASN A 76 -17.93 -21.86 7.42
C ASN A 76 -18.91 -21.92 6.24
N MET A 77 -19.48 -20.79 5.81
CA MET A 77 -20.48 -20.73 4.74
C MET A 77 -20.23 -19.62 3.72
N THR A 78 -19.74 -18.47 4.16
CA THR A 78 -19.62 -17.29 3.29
C THR A 78 -18.23 -17.22 2.69
N VAL A 79 -18.14 -17.18 1.36
CA VAL A 79 -16.87 -16.92 0.66
C VAL A 79 -16.70 -15.42 0.49
N CYS A 80 -15.63 -14.87 1.04
CA CYS A 80 -15.30 -13.46 0.93
C CYS A 80 -14.10 -13.25 0.03
N ASN A 81 -14.22 -12.29 -0.90
CA ASN A 81 -13.11 -11.85 -1.73
C ASN A 81 -12.26 -10.81 -0.99
N THR A 82 -10.95 -10.95 -1.12
CA THR A 82 -9.96 -9.99 -0.65
C THR A 82 -9.29 -9.27 -1.81
N THR A 83 -8.75 -8.07 -1.55
CA THR A 83 -8.01 -7.30 -2.55
C THR A 83 -6.58 -7.80 -2.74
N ASN A 84 -6.03 -8.51 -1.74
CA ASN A 84 -4.70 -9.13 -1.79
C ASN A 84 -4.79 -10.62 -1.42
N TRP A 85 -3.66 -11.33 -1.37
CA TRP A 85 -3.59 -12.73 -0.98
C TRP A 85 -4.16 -12.95 0.42
N TYR A 86 -4.89 -14.05 0.60
CA TYR A 86 -5.63 -14.38 1.83
C TYR A 86 -4.77 -14.36 3.11
N TYR A 87 -3.48 -14.71 3.02
CA TYR A 87 -2.58 -14.77 4.19
C TYR A 87 -2.22 -13.40 4.76
N ASN A 88 -2.50 -12.31 4.04
CA ASN A 88 -2.29 -10.94 4.53
C ASN A 88 -3.39 -10.50 5.50
N TYR A 89 -4.46 -11.29 5.64
CA TYR A 89 -5.58 -11.00 6.53
C TYR A 89 -5.48 -11.90 7.75
N GLN A 90 -5.66 -11.31 8.94
CA GLN A 90 -5.89 -12.12 10.12
C GLN A 90 -7.25 -12.83 9.97
N VAL A 91 -7.33 -14.11 10.34
CA VAL A 91 -8.53 -14.93 10.16
C VAL A 91 -9.76 -14.31 10.84
N SER A 92 -9.57 -13.56 11.93
CA SER A 92 -10.63 -12.86 12.67
C SER A 92 -11.04 -11.50 12.10
N GLN A 93 -10.33 -11.00 11.07
CA GLN A 93 -10.52 -9.66 10.53
C GLN A 93 -11.69 -9.59 9.55
N MET A 94 -11.94 -10.63 8.74
CA MET A 94 -13.11 -10.63 7.86
C MET A 94 -14.31 -11.25 8.56
N LYS A 95 -15.46 -10.57 8.52
CA LYS A 95 -16.74 -11.05 9.07
C LYS A 95 -17.84 -10.95 8.02
N SER A 96 -18.93 -11.68 8.24
CA SER A 96 -20.13 -11.62 7.39
C SER A 96 -21.26 -10.88 8.12
N CYS A 97 -22.04 -10.10 7.38
CA CYS A 97 -23.26 -9.43 7.84
C CYS A 97 -24.30 -9.63 6.75
N ASN A 98 -25.33 -10.46 7.01
CA ASN A 98 -26.35 -10.84 6.02
C ASN A 98 -25.77 -11.34 4.69
N GLY A 99 -24.70 -12.14 4.74
CA GLY A 99 -24.03 -12.68 3.55
C GLY A 99 -23.06 -11.72 2.87
N VAL A 100 -22.94 -10.47 3.36
CA VAL A 100 -21.97 -9.49 2.86
C VAL A 100 -20.75 -9.44 3.76
N CYS A 101 -19.58 -9.62 3.17
CA CYS A 101 -18.31 -9.60 3.90
C CYS A 101 -17.84 -8.18 4.19
N TYR A 102 -17.24 -7.98 5.37
CA TYR A 102 -16.63 -6.71 5.75
C TYR A 102 -15.39 -6.90 6.64
N ASP A 103 -14.49 -5.93 6.56
CA ASP A 103 -13.32 -5.84 7.42
C ASP A 103 -13.71 -5.28 8.80
N ALA A 104 -13.68 -6.15 9.81
CA ALA A 104 -14.01 -5.84 11.20
C ALA A 104 -13.01 -4.88 11.88
N ALA A 105 -11.84 -4.63 11.28
CA ALA A 105 -10.91 -3.61 11.78
C ALA A 105 -11.41 -2.19 11.54
N ILE A 106 -12.28 -1.97 10.54
CA ILE A 106 -12.75 -0.63 10.15
C ILE A 106 -14.28 -0.51 10.04
N ARG A 107 -15.00 -1.63 10.09
CA ARG A 107 -16.47 -1.69 9.97
C ARG A 107 -17.07 -2.57 11.06
N LYS A 108 -18.36 -2.34 11.35
CA LYS A 108 -19.17 -3.14 12.26
C LYS A 108 -20.53 -3.43 11.64
N CYS A 109 -21.12 -4.58 11.98
CA CYS A 109 -22.49 -4.92 11.62
C CYS A 109 -23.42 -4.54 12.78
N THR A 110 -24.47 -3.76 12.52
CA THR A 110 -25.48 -3.39 13.52
C THR A 110 -26.86 -3.52 12.87
N ASN A 111 -27.72 -4.36 13.44
CA ASN A 111 -29.05 -4.67 12.89
C ASN A 111 -29.02 -5.05 11.39
N GLY A 112 -28.04 -5.88 10.99
CA GLY A 112 -27.90 -6.32 9.60
C GLY A 112 -27.36 -5.27 8.62
N THR A 113 -26.98 -4.08 9.10
CA THR A 113 -26.36 -3.03 8.30
C THR A 113 -24.89 -2.88 8.65
N ILE A 114 -24.03 -2.84 7.63
CA ILE A 114 -22.59 -2.60 7.79
C ILE A 114 -22.36 -1.09 7.90
N GLN A 115 -21.69 -0.67 8.97
CA GLN A 115 -21.35 0.73 9.24
C GLN A 115 -19.86 0.88 9.48
N CYS A 116 -19.29 2.03 9.16
CA CYS A 116 -17.92 2.34 9.55
C CYS A 116 -17.79 2.40 11.08
N ILE A 117 -16.66 1.95 11.61
CA ILE A 117 -16.29 2.21 13.00
C ILE A 117 -15.87 3.68 13.13
N ASN A 118 -14.97 4.12 12.25
CA ASN A 118 -14.62 5.53 12.06
C ASN A 118 -14.88 5.91 10.60
N ASP A 119 -15.51 7.06 10.38
CA ASP A 119 -15.84 7.59 9.05
C ASP A 119 -15.08 8.88 8.79
N CYS A 120 -14.55 9.01 7.57
CA CYS A 120 -13.97 10.24 7.05
C CYS A 120 -14.59 10.53 5.69
N SER A 121 -15.62 11.39 5.66
CA SER A 121 -16.32 11.78 4.44
C SER A 121 -16.86 10.58 3.63
N GLY A 122 -17.42 9.57 4.30
CA GLY A 122 -17.93 8.35 3.66
C GLY A 122 -16.89 7.25 3.44
N VAL A 123 -15.64 7.45 3.87
CA VAL A 123 -14.57 6.44 3.82
C VAL A 123 -14.32 5.89 5.22
N CYS A 124 -14.53 4.59 5.40
CA CYS A 124 -14.19 3.93 6.66
C CYS A 124 -12.67 3.84 6.84
N TYR A 125 -12.15 4.11 8.04
CA TYR A 125 -10.72 4.05 8.30
C TYR A 125 -10.36 3.47 9.68
N ASN A 126 -9.08 3.10 9.84
CA ASN A 126 -8.54 2.58 11.09
C ASN A 126 -7.89 3.71 11.90
N SER A 127 -8.53 4.11 13.01
CA SER A 127 -8.05 5.18 13.90
C SER A 127 -6.74 4.86 14.63
N SER A 128 -6.30 3.60 14.64
CA SER A 128 -5.01 3.21 15.23
C SER A 128 -3.81 3.51 14.33
N VAL A 129 -4.02 3.80 13.04
CA VAL A 129 -2.94 4.09 12.07
C VAL A 129 -3.21 5.32 11.20
N GLN A 130 -4.47 5.77 11.14
CA GLN A 130 -4.92 6.90 10.34
C GLN A 130 -5.78 7.86 11.18
N GLN A 131 -5.95 9.07 10.67
CA GLN A 131 -6.78 10.14 11.24
C GLN A 131 -7.49 10.91 10.13
N CYS A 132 -8.66 11.44 10.42
CA CYS A 132 -9.41 12.29 9.50
C CYS A 132 -9.17 13.76 9.82
N LEU A 133 -8.58 14.50 8.88
CA LEU A 133 -8.28 15.94 9.02
C LEU A 133 -9.04 16.70 7.94
N ASN A 134 -10.04 17.50 8.32
CA ASN A 134 -10.96 18.23 7.42
C ASN A 134 -11.45 17.38 6.24
N GLY A 135 -11.92 16.16 6.54
CA GLY A 135 -12.46 15.24 5.53
C GLY A 135 -11.40 14.55 4.66
N THR A 136 -10.11 14.73 4.95
CA THR A 136 -9.00 14.04 4.29
C THR A 136 -8.41 12.99 5.21
N LEU A 137 -8.18 11.79 4.71
CA LEU A 137 -7.57 10.70 5.47
C LEU A 137 -6.04 10.81 5.45
N CYS A 138 -5.43 11.01 6.60
CA CYS A 138 -3.99 11.09 6.78
C CYS A 138 -3.47 9.96 7.67
N SER A 139 -2.20 9.58 7.52
CA SER A 139 -1.53 8.73 8.50
C SER A 139 -1.35 9.47 9.84
N LEU A 140 -1.25 8.76 10.96
CA LEU A 140 -1.06 9.37 12.28
C LEU A 140 0.21 10.24 12.39
N SER A 141 1.25 9.92 11.62
CA SER A 141 2.51 10.70 11.60
C SER A 141 2.48 11.92 10.66
N GLN A 142 1.41 12.09 9.89
CA GLN A 142 1.28 13.20 8.95
C GLN A 142 0.58 14.39 9.59
N GLN A 143 0.94 15.57 9.10
CA GLN A 143 0.24 16.82 9.37
C GLN A 143 -0.58 17.23 8.15
N PHE A 144 -1.34 18.32 8.28
CA PHE A 144 -2.33 18.74 7.32
C PHE A 144 -2.11 20.17 6.86
N CYS A 145 -2.08 20.38 5.55
CA CYS A 145 -1.87 21.68 4.93
C CYS A 145 -3.05 22.06 4.04
N LEU A 146 -3.58 23.28 4.20
CA LEU A 146 -4.41 23.91 3.18
C LEU A 146 -3.49 24.56 2.15
N VAL A 147 -3.33 23.93 0.99
CA VAL A 147 -2.47 24.41 -0.10
C VAL A 147 -3.28 25.35 -1.00
N LYS A 148 -2.88 26.61 -1.00
CA LYS A 148 -3.43 27.67 -1.86
C LYS A 148 -2.42 28.12 -2.90
N TYR A 149 -1.12 28.03 -2.61
CA TYR A 149 -0.08 28.46 -3.53
C TYR A 149 0.91 27.35 -3.81
N ASP A 150 1.34 27.28 -5.07
CA ASP A 150 2.51 26.51 -5.47
C ASP A 150 3.77 27.08 -4.81
N SER A 151 4.56 26.24 -4.16
CA SER A 151 5.76 26.70 -3.45
C SER A 151 6.90 27.11 -4.37
N THR A 152 6.92 26.60 -5.60
CA THR A 152 8.01 26.82 -6.56
C THR A 152 7.85 28.15 -7.29
N TYR A 153 6.66 28.41 -7.82
CA TYR A 153 6.36 29.58 -8.65
C TYR A 153 5.42 30.58 -7.98
N GLY A 154 4.71 30.19 -6.92
CA GLY A 154 3.72 31.04 -6.25
C GLY A 154 2.37 31.10 -6.95
N TYR A 155 2.10 30.21 -7.92
CA TYR A 155 0.80 30.16 -8.58
C TYR A 155 -0.31 29.81 -7.60
N GLN A 156 -1.44 30.50 -7.72
CA GLN A 156 -2.59 30.26 -6.86
C GLN A 156 -3.44 29.11 -7.42
N TYR A 157 -3.72 28.11 -6.58
CA TYR A 157 -4.73 27.09 -6.83
C TYR A 157 -6.12 27.63 -6.51
N ASN A 158 -7.06 27.45 -7.44
CA ASN A 158 -8.46 27.79 -7.26
C ASN A 158 -9.35 26.66 -7.81
N PRO A 159 -10.07 25.91 -6.94
CA PRO A 159 -10.12 26.06 -5.49
C PRO A 159 -8.81 25.63 -4.80
N PRO A 160 -8.52 26.11 -3.58
CA PRO A 160 -7.45 25.55 -2.77
C PRO A 160 -7.81 24.11 -2.37
N PHE A 161 -6.80 23.31 -2.05
CA PHE A 161 -7.00 21.91 -1.68
C PHE A 161 -6.24 21.55 -0.41
N TYR A 162 -6.66 20.44 0.17
CA TYR A 162 -6.10 19.92 1.41
C TYR A 162 -5.11 18.79 1.11
N GLN A 163 -3.98 18.78 1.81
CA GLN A 163 -2.96 17.76 1.61
C GLN A 163 -2.31 17.34 2.93
N CYS A 164 -2.25 16.03 3.16
CA CYS A 164 -1.45 15.44 4.22
C CYS A 164 0.03 15.49 3.82
N TYR A 165 0.91 15.84 4.75
CA TYR A 165 2.35 15.88 4.52
C TYR A 165 3.13 15.32 5.70
N ASN A 166 4.35 14.86 5.43
CA ASN A 166 5.24 14.37 6.49
C ASN A 166 6.11 15.54 7.01
N PRO A 167 5.96 15.96 8.28
CA PRO A 167 6.72 17.08 8.83
C PRO A 167 8.24 16.83 8.90
N THR A 168 8.69 15.57 8.78
CA THR A 168 10.12 15.24 8.71
C THR A 168 10.77 15.72 7.41
N TYR A 169 10.03 15.75 6.29
CA TYR A 169 10.58 16.05 4.97
C TYR A 169 9.90 17.23 4.27
N GLN A 170 8.81 17.74 4.83
CA GLN A 170 8.00 18.79 4.24
C GLN A 170 7.51 19.75 5.32
N ALA A 171 7.27 20.99 4.92
CA ALA A 171 6.69 22.00 5.79
C ALA A 171 5.60 22.78 5.05
N CYS A 172 4.55 23.13 5.78
CA CYS A 172 3.46 23.96 5.29
C CYS A 172 3.60 25.38 5.87
N PHE A 173 3.91 26.35 5.01
CA PHE A 173 4.06 27.75 5.40
C PHE A 173 3.20 28.64 4.52
N ASN A 174 2.37 29.50 5.13
CA ASN A 174 1.49 30.45 4.43
C ASN A 174 0.75 29.81 3.23
N ASN A 175 0.09 28.67 3.49
CA ASN A 175 -0.66 27.90 2.49
C ASN A 175 0.17 27.40 1.29
N SER A 176 1.48 27.21 1.48
CA SER A 176 2.39 26.60 0.52
C SER A 176 3.06 25.39 1.16
N LEU A 177 3.08 24.27 0.44
CA LEU A 177 3.77 23.05 0.87
C LEU A 177 5.12 22.96 0.14
N CYS A 178 6.21 22.76 0.86
CA CYS A 178 7.54 22.64 0.29
C CYS A 178 8.39 21.60 1.02
N ASP A 179 9.45 21.15 0.36
CA ASP A 179 10.42 20.25 0.94
C ASP A 179 11.21 20.94 2.07
N HIS A 180 11.39 20.23 3.17
CA HIS A 180 12.10 20.68 4.35
C HIS A 180 13.29 19.74 4.62
N PRO A 181 14.48 20.27 4.95
CA PRO A 181 14.83 21.69 5.07
C PRO A 181 15.20 22.37 3.73
N SER A 182 15.32 21.61 2.64
CA SER A 182 15.96 22.07 1.39
C SER A 182 15.29 23.26 0.70
N ARG A 183 13.96 23.38 0.81
CA ARG A 183 13.16 24.41 0.14
C ARG A 183 12.40 25.30 1.13
N SER A 184 12.92 25.39 2.35
CA SER A 184 12.37 26.25 3.40
C SER A 184 13.45 27.17 3.99
N CYS A 185 13.08 28.38 4.37
CA CYS A 185 13.97 29.34 5.03
C CYS A 185 13.14 30.27 5.90
N ASN A 186 13.55 30.54 7.14
CA ASN A 186 12.85 31.47 8.03
C ASN A 186 11.31 31.31 8.02
N GLN A 187 10.83 30.07 8.18
CA GLN A 187 9.39 29.72 8.20
C GLN A 187 8.61 30.11 6.91
N ARG A 188 9.27 30.12 5.76
CA ARG A 188 8.63 30.24 4.45
C ARG A 188 9.21 29.26 3.44
N CYS A 189 8.42 28.93 2.44
CA CYS A 189 8.88 28.18 1.28
C CYS A 189 9.71 29.07 0.34
N LEU A 190 10.75 28.50 -0.25
CA LEU A 190 11.62 29.13 -1.24
C LEU A 190 11.07 28.92 -2.65
N ARG A 191 10.97 30.00 -3.42
CA ARG A 191 10.66 29.96 -4.86
C ARG A 191 11.83 29.45 -5.69
N TYR A 192 11.58 29.08 -6.94
CA TYR A 192 12.56 28.46 -7.85
C TYR A 192 13.84 29.29 -8.04
N ASN A 193 13.81 30.60 -7.80
CA ASN A 193 14.95 31.49 -7.87
C ASN A 193 15.36 32.03 -6.48
N GLU A 194 15.04 31.33 -5.40
CA GLU A 194 15.40 31.72 -4.05
C GLU A 194 16.30 30.66 -3.38
N LEU A 195 17.26 31.15 -2.60
CA LEU A 195 18.21 30.37 -1.79
C LEU A 195 18.13 30.82 -0.33
N CYS A 196 18.37 29.90 0.61
CA CYS A 196 18.48 30.22 2.03
C CYS A 196 19.94 30.30 2.46
N ILE A 197 20.36 31.47 2.94
CA ILE A 197 21.71 31.72 3.44
C ILE A 197 21.67 31.85 4.96
N ASN A 198 22.56 31.12 5.63
CA ASN A 198 22.68 31.08 7.10
C ASN A 198 21.35 30.76 7.82
N ASN A 199 20.49 29.95 7.18
CA ASN A 199 19.16 29.55 7.68
C ASN A 199 18.19 30.70 8.01
N MET A 200 18.49 31.94 7.58
CA MET A 200 17.70 33.13 7.93
C MET A 200 17.45 34.05 6.73
N THR A 201 18.47 34.29 5.91
CA THR A 201 18.37 35.26 4.80
C THR A 201 17.91 34.55 3.53
N VAL A 202 16.81 35.04 2.94
CA VAL A 202 16.37 34.60 1.61
C VAL A 202 17.04 35.46 0.56
N CYS A 203 17.74 34.82 -0.37
CA CYS A 203 18.43 35.48 -1.47
C CYS A 203 17.76 35.11 -2.78
N SER A 204 17.31 36.10 -3.54
CA SER A 204 16.80 35.90 -4.89
C SER A 204 17.94 35.89 -5.90
N THR A 205 17.84 34.99 -6.87
CA THR A 205 18.75 34.85 -8.01
C THR A 205 18.04 35.24 -9.32
N THR A 206 18.82 35.54 -10.35
CA THR A 206 18.27 35.92 -11.67
C THR A 206 17.80 34.71 -12.47
N ASN A 207 18.32 33.51 -12.15
CA ASN A 207 17.92 32.25 -12.77
C ASN A 207 17.57 31.21 -11.69
N TRP A 208 17.26 29.98 -12.10
CA TRP A 208 16.96 28.87 -11.20
C TRP A 208 18.07 28.63 -10.17
N TYR A 209 17.67 28.34 -8.93
CA TYR A 209 18.55 28.19 -7.79
C TYR A 209 19.65 27.13 -7.99
N TYR A 210 19.38 26.06 -8.74
CA TYR A 210 20.34 24.98 -8.98
C TYR A 210 21.51 25.40 -9.90
N ASN A 211 21.39 26.53 -10.61
CA ASN A 211 22.51 27.08 -11.40
C ASN A 211 23.56 27.76 -10.53
N TYR A 212 23.28 27.95 -9.24
CA TYR A 212 24.19 28.55 -8.27
C TYR A 212 24.66 27.44 -7.32
N GLN A 213 25.96 27.35 -7.09
CA GLN A 213 26.43 26.54 -5.97
C GLN A 213 25.99 27.24 -4.68
N VAL A 214 25.42 26.50 -3.72
CA VAL A 214 24.95 27.08 -2.44
C VAL A 214 26.08 27.83 -1.72
N SER A 215 27.33 27.42 -1.94
CA SER A 215 28.52 28.12 -1.43
C SER A 215 28.73 29.51 -2.04
N GLN A 216 28.30 29.77 -3.28
CA GLN A 216 28.52 31.00 -4.08
C GLN A 216 27.79 32.23 -3.55
N MET A 217 26.65 32.03 -2.90
CA MET A 217 25.86 33.14 -2.37
C MET A 217 26.14 33.33 -0.88
N LYS A 218 26.47 34.56 -0.48
CA LYS A 218 26.66 34.95 0.93
C LYS A 218 25.77 36.15 1.28
N SER A 219 25.59 36.39 2.57
CA SER A 219 24.84 37.53 3.10
C SER A 219 25.78 38.48 3.85
N CYS A 220 25.69 39.77 3.56
CA CYS A 220 26.37 40.87 4.24
C CYS A 220 25.30 41.84 4.74
N ASN A 221 25.09 41.93 6.06
CA ASN A 221 24.02 42.74 6.67
C ASN A 221 22.62 42.50 6.05
N GLY A 222 22.30 41.25 5.71
CA GLY A 222 21.02 40.88 5.09
C GLY A 222 20.96 41.08 3.58
N VAL A 223 21.99 41.66 2.96
CA VAL A 223 22.11 41.80 1.50
C VAL A 223 22.91 40.65 0.93
N CYS A 224 22.34 40.00 -0.09
CA CYS A 224 22.94 38.85 -0.73
C CYS A 224 23.95 39.27 -1.80
N TYR A 225 25.08 38.57 -1.87
CA TYR A 225 26.10 38.81 -2.88
C TYR A 225 26.77 37.51 -3.32
N ASP A 226 27.24 37.50 -4.57
CA ASP A 226 28.07 36.42 -5.12
C ASP A 226 29.51 36.58 -4.60
N PHE A 227 29.99 35.63 -3.79
CA PHE A 227 31.33 35.73 -3.20
C PHE A 227 32.46 35.53 -4.22
N ALA A 228 32.17 35.00 -5.40
CA ALA A 228 33.15 34.91 -6.48
C ALA A 228 33.48 36.29 -7.05
N VAL A 229 32.56 37.26 -6.94
CA VAL A 229 32.71 38.61 -7.49
C VAL A 229 32.90 39.65 -6.38
N TYR A 230 32.26 39.47 -5.23
CA TYR A 230 32.24 40.45 -4.14
C TYR A 230 32.72 39.87 -2.81
N LYS A 231 33.17 40.73 -1.89
CA LYS A 231 33.52 40.42 -0.51
C LYS A 231 32.80 41.37 0.44
N CYS A 232 32.42 40.88 1.61
CA CYS A 232 31.89 41.73 2.69
C CYS A 232 33.06 42.18 3.58
N THR A 233 33.21 43.49 3.79
CA THR A 233 34.22 44.07 4.70
C THR A 233 33.55 45.15 5.55
N ASN A 234 33.58 45.00 6.87
CA ASN A 234 32.89 45.87 7.84
C ASN A 234 31.40 46.14 7.48
N GLY A 235 30.69 45.10 7.02
CA GLY A 235 29.28 45.23 6.64
C GLY A 235 29.01 45.90 5.28
N THR A 236 30.06 46.21 4.52
CA THR A 236 29.96 46.78 3.16
C THR A 236 30.41 45.77 2.12
N ILE A 237 29.62 45.60 1.06
CA ILE A 237 29.95 44.72 -0.07
C ILE A 237 30.92 45.47 -1.00
N GLN A 238 32.08 44.88 -1.26
CA GLN A 238 33.14 45.41 -2.10
C GLN A 238 33.46 44.43 -3.22
N CYS A 239 33.75 44.92 -4.42
CA CYS A 239 34.17 44.08 -5.52
C CYS A 239 35.57 43.47 -5.26
N VAL A 240 35.77 42.20 -5.62
CA VAL A 240 37.06 41.50 -5.45
C VAL A 240 37.97 41.74 -6.66
N ASN A 241 37.40 41.77 -7.88
CA ASN A 241 38.12 42.06 -9.13
C ASN A 241 37.20 42.85 -10.08
N SER A 242 37.65 44.03 -10.53
CA SER A 242 37.06 44.93 -11.54
C SER A 242 35.61 44.62 -11.96
N CYS A 243 34.64 45.07 -11.16
CA CYS A 243 33.22 45.00 -11.52
C CYS A 243 32.97 45.99 -12.66
N SER A 244 32.77 45.49 -13.88
CA SER A 244 32.38 46.31 -15.03
C SER A 244 30.93 46.76 -14.82
N GLY A 245 30.70 48.07 -14.80
CA GLY A 245 29.37 48.68 -14.63
C GLY A 245 28.50 48.59 -15.88
#